data_AF-A0A536FH57-F1
#
_entry.id   AF-A0A536FH57-F1
#
_cell.length_a   1.000
_cell.length_b   1.000
_cell.length_c   1.000
_cell.angle_alpha   90.00
_cell.angle_beta   90.00
_cell.angle_gamma   90.00
#
_symmetry.space_group_name_H-M   'P 1'
#
loop_
_entity.id
_entity.type
_entity.pdbx_description
1 polymer ?
#
loop_
_entity_poly.entity_id
_entity_poly.type
_entity_poly.pdbx_seq_one_letter_code
_entity_poly.pdbx_strand_id
1 'polypeptide(L)'
;MDTTIHEFTSEVADEDGHLYAARAVGRPREDGTWIGWFEFQPRGGRGIVRRTDAETTQPNLESLRYWASGIEPVYLEGALERAIARSDPAASSR
;
A
#
# COMPACT_ATOMS: atom_id res chain seq x y z
N MET A 1 16.66 -4.28 0.84
CA MET A 1 16.19 -2.95 0.39
C MET A 1 14.79 -3.09 -0.17
N ASP A 2 13.99 -2.04 -0.06
CA ASP A 2 12.61 -2.03 -0.55
C ASP A 2 12.60 -1.68 -2.03
N THR A 3 11.69 -2.28 -2.79
CA THR A 3 11.57 -2.06 -4.22
C THR A 3 10.11 -1.84 -4.60
N THR A 4 9.86 -0.85 -5.46
CA THR A 4 8.54 -0.68 -6.06
C THR A 4 8.27 -1.83 -7.01
N ILE A 5 7.19 -2.55 -6.74
CA ILE A 5 6.75 -3.72 -7.52
C ILE A 5 5.81 -3.28 -8.64
N HIS A 6 4.88 -2.38 -8.33
CA HIS A 6 3.86 -1.90 -9.24
C HIS A 6 3.41 -0.51 -8.83
N GLU A 7 3.19 0.37 -9.81
CA GLU A 7 2.56 1.68 -9.61
C GLU A 7 1.15 1.64 -10.18
N PHE A 8 0.17 1.95 -9.34
CA PHE A 8 -1.22 1.97 -9.77
C PHE A 8 -1.52 3.29 -10.47
N THR A 9 -2.25 3.20 -11.58
CA THR A 9 -2.65 4.38 -12.36
C THR A 9 -3.88 5.08 -11.80
N SER A 10 -4.73 4.35 -11.08
CA SER A 10 -5.92 4.88 -10.44
C SER A 10 -5.54 5.68 -9.19
N GLU A 11 -6.09 6.87 -9.05
CA GLU A 11 -5.99 7.64 -7.82
C GLU A 11 -6.96 7.09 -6.78
N VAL A 12 -6.52 7.10 -5.52
CA VAL A 12 -7.29 6.61 -4.38
C VAL A 12 -7.58 7.78 -3.47
N ALA A 13 -8.82 7.93 -3.02
CA ALA A 13 -9.22 8.99 -2.10
C ALA A 13 -9.47 8.42 -0.70
N ASP A 14 -9.20 9.22 0.34
CA ASP A 14 -9.74 8.96 1.68
C ASP A 14 -11.17 9.52 1.84
N GLU A 15 -11.77 9.33 3.02
CA GLU A 15 -13.13 9.79 3.33
C GLU A 15 -13.29 11.33 3.23
N ASP A 16 -12.20 12.08 3.42
CA ASP A 16 -12.17 13.54 3.32
C ASP A 16 -11.91 14.03 1.87
N GLY A 17 -11.69 13.10 0.93
CA GLY A 17 -11.44 13.38 -0.49
C GLY A 17 -9.97 13.71 -0.81
N HIS A 18 -9.01 13.46 0.09
CA HIS A 18 -7.60 13.64 -0.21
C HIS A 18 -7.11 12.54 -1.16
N LEU A 19 -6.47 12.96 -2.26
CA LEU A 19 -5.99 12.05 -3.29
C LEU A 19 -4.58 11.51 -3.00
N TYR A 20 -4.42 10.22 -3.24
CA TYR A 20 -3.18 9.47 -3.07
C TYR A 20 -2.81 8.73 -4.36
N ALA A 21 -1.52 8.71 -4.65
CA ALA A 21 -0.92 7.77 -5.59
C ALA A 21 -0.56 6.48 -4.84
N ALA A 22 -1.10 5.35 -5.28
CA ALA A 22 -0.82 4.05 -4.68
C ALA A 22 0.33 3.33 -5.41
N ARG A 23 1.19 2.66 -4.63
CA ARG A 23 2.20 1.72 -5.14
C ARG A 23 2.26 0.46 -4.30
N ALA A 24 2.47 -0.67 -4.95
CA ALA A 24 2.87 -1.91 -4.28
C ALA A 24 4.39 -1.88 -4.10
N VAL A 25 4.86 -2.13 -2.88
CA VAL A 25 6.27 -2.21 -2.52
C VAL A 25 6.57 -3.59 -1.97
N GLY A 26 7.76 -4.09 -2.24
CA GLY A 26 8.21 -5.40 -1.81
C GLY A 26 9.58 -5.39 -1.16
N ARG A 27 9.79 -6.36 -0.27
CA ARG A 27 11.08 -6.61 0.38
C ARG A 27 11.38 -8.12 0.43
N PRO A 28 12.57 -8.57 0.02
CA PRO A 28 13.00 -9.95 0.22
C PRO A 28 13.28 -10.21 1.70
N ARG A 29 12.99 -11.43 2.15
CA ARG A 29 13.30 -11.94 3.49
C ARG A 29 14.47 -12.93 3.44
N GLU A 30 15.03 -13.22 4.60
CA GLU A 30 16.17 -14.15 4.76
C GLU A 30 15.82 -15.59 4.36
N ASP A 31 14.53 -15.96 4.45
CA ASP A 31 14.00 -17.28 4.06
C ASP A 31 13.77 -17.42 2.54
N GLY A 32 14.12 -16.41 1.75
CA GLY A 32 13.92 -16.39 0.30
C GLY A 32 12.52 -15.94 -0.15
N THR A 33 11.58 -15.76 0.78
CA THR A 33 10.25 -15.22 0.47
C THR A 33 10.28 -13.71 0.30
N TRP A 34 9.19 -13.16 -0.21
CA TRP A 34 8.99 -11.74 -0.44
C TRP A 34 7.72 -11.28 0.26
N ILE A 35 7.79 -10.17 0.97
CA ILE A 35 6.58 -9.47 1.45
C ILE A 35 6.19 -8.36 0.51
N GLY A 36 4.87 -8.15 0.40
CA GLY A 36 4.26 -7.01 -0.28
C GLY A 36 3.41 -6.17 0.66
N TRP A 37 3.45 -4.85 0.50
CA TRP A 37 2.54 -3.90 1.13
C TRP A 37 2.23 -2.75 0.17
N PHE A 38 1.25 -1.92 0.50
CA PHE A 38 0.93 -0.71 -0.24
C PHE A 38 1.51 0.53 0.44
N GLU A 39 1.97 1.46 -0.37
CA GLU A 39 2.28 2.82 0.05
C GLU A 39 1.42 3.81 -0.71
N PHE A 40 0.95 4.83 0.01
CA PHE A 40 0.08 5.87 -0.51
C PHE A 40 0.77 7.23 -0.35
N GLN A 41 1.16 7.80 -1.48
CA GLN A 41 1.81 9.11 -1.54
C GLN A 41 0.76 10.19 -1.75
N PRO A 42 0.61 11.17 -0.84
CA PRO A 42 -0.29 12.30 -1.05
C PRO A 42 0.05 13.07 -2.33
N ARG A 43 -0.94 13.32 -3.20
CA ARG A 43 -0.76 14.07 -4.46
C ARG A 43 -0.52 15.57 -4.24
N GLY A 44 -0.98 16.13 -3.12
CA GLY A 44 -0.74 17.53 -2.76
C GLY A 44 0.72 17.86 -2.39
N GLY A 45 1.64 16.89 -2.43
CA GLY A 45 3.06 17.06 -2.14
C GLY A 45 3.41 17.39 -0.68
N ARG A 46 2.39 17.71 0.13
CA ARG A 46 2.46 17.90 1.58
C ARG A 46 1.61 16.81 2.23
N GLY A 47 2.20 16.00 3.09
CA GLY A 47 1.50 14.95 3.82
C GLY A 47 2.38 13.76 4.13
N ILE A 48 1.91 12.93 5.05
CA ILE A 48 2.60 11.71 5.48
C ILE A 48 2.28 10.59 4.48
N VAL A 49 3.31 9.90 4.01
CA VAL A 49 3.15 8.67 3.23
C VAL A 49 2.50 7.62 4.12
N ARG A 50 1.32 7.13 3.73
CA ARG A 50 0.62 6.07 4.47
C ARG A 50 1.12 4.72 3.97
N ARG A 51 1.23 3.74 4.87
CA ARG A 51 1.72 2.40 4.55
C ARG A 51 0.84 1.35 5.18
N THR A 52 0.51 0.31 4.43
CA THR A 52 -0.12 -0.90 4.99
C THR A 52 0.92 -1.76 5.72
N ASP A 53 0.45 -2.79 6.43
CA ASP A 53 1.33 -3.84 6.92
C ASP A 53 1.62 -4.77 5.73
N ALA A 54 2.33 -5.87 5.97
CA ALA A 54 2.45 -6.89 4.94
C ALA A 54 1.05 -7.42 4.56
N GLU A 55 0.64 -7.14 3.33
CA GLU A 55 -0.61 -7.59 2.71
C GLU A 55 -0.48 -9.02 2.17
N THR A 56 0.76 -9.42 1.84
CA THR A 56 1.03 -10.75 1.33
C THR A 56 2.46 -11.22 1.62
N THR A 57 2.66 -12.53 1.66
CA THR A 57 3.96 -13.19 1.57
C THR A 57 3.95 -14.09 0.34
N GLN A 58 4.96 -13.97 -0.51
CA GLN A 58 5.08 -14.60 -1.82
C GLN A 58 6.40 -15.37 -1.92
N PRO A 59 6.45 -16.49 -2.65
CA PRO A 59 7.66 -17.32 -2.70
C PRO A 59 8.81 -16.67 -3.47
N ASN A 60 8.53 -15.69 -4.35
CA ASN A 60 9.52 -14.97 -5.13
C ASN A 60 8.97 -13.63 -5.64
N LEU A 61 9.85 -12.84 -6.26
CA LEU A 61 9.52 -11.52 -6.81
C LEU A 61 8.50 -11.57 -7.96
N GLU A 62 8.51 -12.61 -8.79
CA GLU A 62 7.57 -12.76 -9.90
C GLU A 62 6.14 -12.98 -9.39
N SER A 63 5.98 -13.83 -8.38
CA SER A 63 4.70 -14.08 -7.72
C SER A 63 4.18 -12.80 -7.05
N LEU A 64 5.07 -11.99 -6.49
CA LEU A 64 4.71 -10.70 -5.91
C LEU A 64 4.25 -9.67 -6.98
N ARG A 65 4.89 -9.65 -8.16
CA ARG A 65 4.41 -8.83 -9.29
C ARG A 65 3.05 -9.29 -9.79
N TYR A 66 2.84 -10.59 -9.90
CA TYR A 66 1.56 -11.16 -10.32
C TYR A 66 0.44 -10.77 -9.33
N TRP A 67 0.68 -10.95 -8.03
CA TRP A 67 -0.23 -10.48 -6.98
C TRP A 67 -0.57 -8.99 -7.15
N ALA A 68 0.45 -8.13 -7.30
CA ALA A 68 0.25 -6.68 -7.42
C ALA A 68 -0.59 -6.31 -8.67
N SER A 69 -0.43 -7.05 -9.77
CA SER A 69 -1.18 -6.81 -11.02
C SER A 69 -2.67 -7.17 -10.93
N GLY A 70 -3.05 -8.01 -9.96
CA GLY A 70 -4.44 -8.42 -9.73
C GLY A 70 -5.18 -7.53 -8.74
N ILE A 71 -4.57 -6.46 -8.24
CA ILE A 71 -5.19 -5.58 -7.25
C ILE A 71 -6.10 -4.57 -7.95
N GLU A 72 -7.37 -4.60 -7.56
CA GLU A 72 -8.37 -3.68 -8.07
C GLU A 72 -8.41 -2.37 -7.27
N PRO A 73 -8.83 -1.25 -7.89
CA PRO A 73 -8.91 0.05 -7.22
C PRO A 73 -9.68 0.03 -5.89
N VAL A 74 -10.81 -0.69 -5.83
CA VAL A 74 -11.65 -0.81 -4.62
C VAL A 74 -10.90 -1.44 -3.44
N TYR A 75 -9.95 -2.33 -3.71
CA TYR A 75 -9.10 -2.90 -2.65
C TYR A 75 -8.16 -1.84 -2.07
N LEU A 76 -7.63 -0.96 -2.93
CA LEU A 76 -6.72 0.11 -2.53
C LEU A 76 -7.40 1.15 -1.65
N GLU A 77 -8.68 1.46 -1.90
CA GLU A 77 -9.50 2.34 -1.06
C GLU A 77 -9.58 1.81 0.38
N GLY A 78 -10.03 0.57 0.56
CA GLY A 78 -10.08 -0.03 1.90
C GLY A 78 -8.70 -0.24 2.53
N ALA A 79 -7.65 -0.42 1.73
CA ALA A 79 -6.27 -0.50 2.24
C ALA A 79 -5.74 0.86 2.73
N LEU A 80 -6.12 1.96 2.06
CA LEU A 80 -5.80 3.31 2.47
C LEU A 80 -6.45 3.65 3.82
N GLU A 81 -7.73 3.33 4.00
CA GLU A 81 -8.45 3.53 5.27
C GLU A 81 -7.72 2.84 6.43
N ARG A 82 -7.33 1.57 6.27
CA ARG A 82 -6.54 0.84 7.28
C ARG A 82 -5.19 1.50 7.55
N ALA A 83 -4.52 1.99 6.50
CA ALA A 83 -3.22 2.64 6.65
C ALA A 83 -3.31 3.99 7.39
N ILE A 84 -4.40 4.75 7.16
CA ILE A 84 -4.70 5.99 7.88
C ILE A 84 -5.01 5.70 9.34
N ALA A 85 -5.94 4.77 9.61
CA ALA A 85 -6.37 4.42 10.97
C ALA A 85 -5.21 3.98 11.88
N ARG A 86 -4.20 3.30 11.32
CA ARG A 86 -3.00 2.94 12.09
C ARG A 86 -2.02 4.07 12.31
N SER A 87 -1.93 4.99 11.36
CA SER A 87 -1.02 6.13 11.45
C SER A 87 -1.57 7.25 12.35
N ASP A 88 -2.87 7.20 12.66
CA ASP A 88 -3.56 8.14 13.53
C ASP A 88 -4.13 7.42 14.77
N PRO A 89 -3.36 7.29 15.87
CA PRO A 89 -3.84 6.61 17.07
C PRO A 89 -5.04 7.32 17.74
N ALA A 90 -5.41 8.54 17.32
CA ALA A 90 -6.59 9.24 17.81
C ALA A 90 -7.90 8.89 17.05
N ALA A 91 -7.81 8.27 15.86
CA ALA A 91 -8.98 7.89 15.07
C ALA A 91 -9.65 6.57 15.55
N SER A 92 -8.93 5.74 16.31
CA SER A 92 -9.40 4.42 16.74
C SER A 92 -10.30 4.43 18.01
N SER A 93 -10.90 5.57 18.38
CA SER A 93 -11.73 5.69 19.59
C SER A 93 -13.03 6.50 19.41
N ARG A 94 -13.69 6.40 18.25
CA ARG A 94 -15.06 6.92 18.08
C ARG A 94 -16.04 5.82 17.75
#